data_AF-A0A5P1UZ95-F1
#
_entry.id   AF-A0A5P1UZ95-F1
#
_cell.length_a   1.000
_cell.length_b   1.000
_cell.length_c   1.000
_cell.angle_alpha   90.00
_cell.angle_beta   90.00
_cell.angle_gamma   90.00
#
_symmetry.space_group_name_H-M   'P 1'
#
loop_
_entity.id
_entity.type
_entity.pdbx_description
1 polymer ?
#
loop_
_entity_poly.entity_id
_entity_poly.type
_entity_poly.pdbx_seq_one_letter_code
_entity_poly.pdbx_strand_id
1 'polypeptide(L)'
;MLDKDTIKSIENLLEKDLDKEMDLIKNELFYFLDKDLDMFFLKEFIKHYPVKLLRERSEVLLDTVLNYLMKEVLESIRKQTSDIQYAFARENLREKVKNWALTKENRYNPDILRLKEEETFVEKTITVAPGVAVSAGGLIAVASVPETLILKAIPAVSTLAGPIYIFKKIKEKNRRLKNIWKKEINNYLEKSKKEIKVWLKKVIEKFEKELGEFYQKNKIEA
;
A
#
# COMPACT_ATOMS: atom_id res chain seq x y z
N MET A 1 18.94 -29.38 -4.98
CA MET A 1 17.83 -28.43 -4.66
C MET A 1 18.32 -27.51 -3.55
N LEU A 2 17.63 -26.41 -3.25
CA LEU A 2 17.96 -25.66 -2.03
C LEU A 2 17.56 -26.51 -0.82
N ASP A 3 18.40 -26.52 0.22
CA ASP A 3 18.05 -27.23 1.44
C ASP A 3 16.95 -26.48 2.21
N LYS A 4 16.19 -27.24 3.01
CA LYS A 4 15.03 -26.70 3.74
C LYS A 4 15.44 -25.65 4.77
N ASP A 5 16.63 -25.74 5.35
CA ASP A 5 17.10 -24.81 6.37
C ASP A 5 17.47 -23.46 5.73
N THR A 6 18.07 -23.48 4.55
CA THR A 6 18.33 -22.29 3.72
C THR A 6 17.03 -21.60 3.30
N ILE A 7 16.03 -22.34 2.81
CA ILE A 7 14.74 -21.76 2.45
C ILE A 7 14.10 -21.10 3.68
N LYS A 8 14.12 -21.78 4.83
CA LYS A 8 13.59 -21.23 6.09
C LYS A 8 14.36 -19.97 6.53
N SER A 9 15.68 -19.94 6.34
CA SER A 9 16.51 -18.77 6.62
C SER A 9 16.12 -17.59 5.72
N ILE A 10 15.95 -17.83 4.41
CA ILE A 10 15.48 -16.82 3.45
C ILE A 10 14.08 -16.32 3.83
N GLU A 11 13.14 -17.21 4.18
CA GLU A 11 11.81 -16.81 4.62
C GLU A 11 11.85 -15.90 5.86
N ASN A 12 12.74 -16.18 6.82
CA ASN A 12 12.92 -15.33 8.01
C ASN A 12 13.52 -13.96 7.67
N LEU A 13 14.46 -13.88 6.73
CA LEU A 13 14.99 -12.61 6.24
C LEU A 13 13.90 -11.80 5.52
N LEU A 14 13.12 -12.46 4.67
CA LEU A 14 12.01 -11.83 3.96
C LEU A 14 10.92 -11.32 4.90
N GLU A 15 10.65 -12.01 6.01
CA GLU A 15 9.69 -11.52 7.00
C GLU A 15 10.14 -10.19 7.61
N LYS A 16 11.43 -10.04 7.91
CA LYS A 16 12.00 -8.78 8.40
C LYS A 16 11.97 -7.68 7.34
N ASP A 17 12.27 -8.01 6.09
CA ASP A 17 12.28 -7.01 5.01
C ASP A 17 10.85 -6.59 4.65
N LEU A 18 9.90 -7.53 4.67
CA LEU A 18 8.47 -7.26 4.53
C LEU A 18 7.97 -6.34 5.65
N ASP A 19 8.35 -6.58 6.90
CA ASP A 19 8.00 -5.70 8.02
C ASP A 19 8.50 -4.26 7.82
N LYS A 20 9.76 -4.11 7.41
CA LYS A 20 10.32 -2.78 7.11
C LYS A 20 9.55 -2.07 6.00
N GLU A 21 9.25 -2.76 4.91
CA GLU A 21 8.49 -2.16 3.80
C GLU A 21 7.06 -1.77 4.22
N MET A 22 6.39 -2.60 5.03
CA MET A 22 5.07 -2.25 5.56
C MET A 22 5.13 -1.03 6.49
N ASP A 23 6.15 -0.93 7.34
CA ASP A 23 6.35 0.22 8.22
C ASP A 23 6.67 1.50 7.43
N LEU A 24 7.45 1.42 6.34
CA LEU A 24 7.70 2.55 5.45
C LEU A 24 6.41 3.07 4.83
N ILE A 25 5.59 2.17 4.26
CA ILE A 25 4.28 2.54 3.69
C ILE A 25 3.40 3.18 4.77
N LYS A 26 3.31 2.57 5.94
CA LYS A 26 2.52 3.08 7.07
C LYS A 26 2.95 4.47 7.49
N ASN A 27 4.26 4.67 7.69
CA ASN A 27 4.82 5.94 8.13
C ASN A 27 4.55 7.05 7.10
N GLU A 28 4.66 6.74 5.81
CA GLU A 28 4.35 7.68 4.74
C GLU A 28 2.86 8.05 4.72
N LEU A 29 1.97 7.06 4.78
CA LEU A 29 0.53 7.30 4.84
C LEU A 29 0.12 8.12 6.08
N PHE A 30 0.74 7.83 7.23
CA PHE A 30 0.44 8.53 8.47
C PHE A 30 0.98 9.96 8.45
N TYR A 31 2.13 10.19 7.82
CA TYR A 31 2.68 11.53 7.59
C TYR A 31 1.68 12.42 6.86
N PHE A 32 1.12 11.96 5.74
CA PHE A 32 0.12 12.73 4.99
C PHE A 32 -1.18 12.94 5.79
N LEU A 33 -1.64 11.91 6.49
CA LEU A 33 -2.82 12.00 7.36
C LEU A 33 -2.68 13.03 8.48
N ASP A 34 -1.49 13.18 9.05
CA ASP A 34 -1.24 14.10 10.15
C ASP A 34 -1.10 15.57 9.71
N LYS A 35 -0.93 15.83 8.40
CA LYS A 35 -0.97 17.20 7.88
C LYS A 35 -2.38 17.77 7.92
N ASP A 36 -2.50 19.08 8.14
CA ASP A 36 -3.75 19.82 7.99
C ASP A 36 -4.06 20.04 6.49
N LEU A 37 -4.34 18.93 5.79
CA LEU A 37 -4.78 18.89 4.40
C LEU A 37 -6.30 18.75 4.31
N ASP A 38 -6.84 19.12 3.15
CA ASP A 38 -8.24 18.91 2.83
C ASP A 38 -8.63 17.43 2.96
N MET A 39 -9.77 17.17 3.58
CA MET A 39 -10.20 15.82 3.91
C MET A 39 -10.73 15.05 2.70
N PHE A 40 -11.26 15.74 1.68
CA PHE A 40 -11.62 15.09 0.43
C PHE A 40 -10.36 14.65 -0.32
N PHE A 41 -9.33 15.51 -0.38
CA PHE A 41 -8.03 15.14 -0.91
C PHE A 41 -7.43 13.94 -0.16
N LEU A 42 -7.43 13.96 1.18
CA LEU A 42 -6.92 12.84 1.97
C LEU A 42 -7.69 11.54 1.73
N LYS A 43 -9.01 11.60 1.56
CA LYS A 43 -9.84 10.43 1.25
C LYS A 43 -9.42 9.78 -0.06
N GLU A 44 -9.30 10.58 -1.12
CA GLU A 44 -8.91 10.07 -2.45
C GLU A 44 -7.45 9.60 -2.48
N PHE A 45 -6.56 10.32 -1.79
CA PHE A 45 -5.18 9.89 -1.58
C PHE A 45 -5.11 8.50 -0.93
N ILE A 46 -5.81 8.28 0.19
CA ILE A 46 -5.76 7.02 0.93
C ILE A 46 -6.40 5.86 0.16
N LYS A 47 -7.38 6.11 -0.71
CA LYS A 47 -7.97 5.03 -1.53
C LYS A 47 -6.99 4.45 -2.54
N HIS A 48 -6.18 5.30 -3.17
CA HIS A 48 -5.38 4.91 -4.34
C HIS A 48 -3.90 4.77 -4.06
N TYR A 49 -3.35 5.62 -3.20
CA TYR A 49 -1.91 5.69 -2.97
C TYR A 49 -1.34 4.44 -2.28
N PRO A 50 -1.98 3.83 -1.26
CA PRO A 50 -1.50 2.58 -0.67
C PRO A 50 -1.41 1.43 -1.68
N VAL A 51 -2.37 1.34 -2.60
CA VAL A 51 -2.40 0.31 -3.66
C VAL A 51 -1.18 0.44 -4.55
N LYS A 52 -0.83 1.67 -4.95
CA LYS A 52 0.36 1.96 -5.75
C LYS A 52 1.64 1.59 -4.98
N LEU A 53 1.76 2.06 -3.74
CA LEU A 53 2.93 1.78 -2.90
C LEU A 53 3.13 0.29 -2.66
N LEU A 54 2.06 -0.44 -2.33
CA LEU A 54 2.12 -1.89 -2.12
C LEU A 54 2.60 -2.63 -3.37
N ARG A 55 2.16 -2.21 -4.57
CA ARG A 55 2.65 -2.78 -5.82
C ARG A 55 4.14 -2.53 -6.00
N GLU A 56 4.58 -1.28 -5.88
CA GLU A 56 5.99 -0.90 -6.02
C GLU A 56 6.88 -1.63 -4.99
N ARG A 57 6.49 -1.67 -3.72
CA ARG A 57 7.24 -2.36 -2.67
C ARG A 57 7.22 -3.88 -2.83
N SER A 58 6.14 -4.45 -3.36
CA SER A 58 6.11 -5.89 -3.67
C SER A 58 7.09 -6.26 -4.79
N GLU A 59 7.31 -5.40 -5.78
CA GLU A 59 8.31 -5.63 -6.83
C GLU A 59 9.74 -5.53 -6.28
N VAL A 60 9.99 -4.61 -5.33
CA VAL A 60 11.27 -4.56 -4.60
C VAL A 60 11.51 -5.84 -3.80
N LEU A 61 10.50 -6.34 -3.08
CA LEU A 61 10.59 -7.59 -2.32
C LEU A 61 10.79 -8.80 -3.23
N LEU A 62 10.19 -8.81 -4.42
CA LEU A 62 10.44 -9.81 -5.46
C LEU A 62 11.92 -9.82 -5.88
N ASP A 63 12.48 -8.66 -6.19
CA ASP A 63 13.90 -8.57 -6.54
C ASP A 63 14.80 -9.03 -5.37
N THR A 64 14.43 -8.68 -4.13
CA THR A 64 15.15 -9.12 -2.92
C THR A 64 15.13 -10.63 -2.73
N VAL A 65 13.96 -11.30 -2.82
CA VAL A 65 13.88 -12.76 -2.66
C VAL A 65 14.68 -13.47 -3.75
N LEU A 66 14.56 -13.00 -5.00
CA LEU A 66 15.31 -13.60 -6.10
C LEU A 66 16.82 -13.44 -5.92
N ASN A 67 17.27 -12.30 -5.37
CA ASN A 67 18.68 -12.09 -5.06
C ASN A 67 19.17 -13.01 -3.93
N TYR A 68 18.38 -13.22 -2.88
CA TYR A 68 18.70 -14.20 -1.83
C TYR A 68 18.82 -15.61 -2.39
N LEU A 69 17.83 -16.06 -3.16
CA LEU A 69 17.84 -17.39 -3.78
C LEU A 69 19.02 -17.56 -4.75
N MET A 70 19.27 -16.57 -5.61
CA MET A 70 20.39 -16.61 -6.55
C MET A 70 21.74 -16.65 -5.85
N LYS A 71 21.91 -15.96 -4.72
CA LYS A 71 23.15 -15.99 -3.95
C LYS A 71 23.49 -17.42 -3.53
N GLU A 72 22.54 -18.11 -2.93
CA GLU A 72 22.71 -19.51 -2.48
C GLU A 72 23.02 -20.45 -3.65
N VAL A 73 22.29 -20.32 -4.75
CA VAL A 73 22.51 -21.14 -5.95
C VAL A 73 23.89 -20.88 -6.56
N LEU A 74 24.30 -19.61 -6.68
CA LEU A 74 25.58 -19.25 -7.28
C LEU A 74 26.77 -19.80 -6.49
N GLU A 75 26.66 -19.93 -5.17
CA GLU A 75 27.69 -20.56 -4.35
C GLU A 75 27.90 -22.04 -4.70
N SER A 76 26.83 -22.76 -5.04
CA SER A 76 26.90 -24.14 -5.53
C SER A 76 27.41 -24.21 -6.97
N ILE A 77 26.84 -23.41 -7.87
CA ILE A 77 27.20 -23.40 -9.30
C ILE A 77 28.68 -23.06 -9.52
N ARG A 78 29.26 -22.14 -8.74
CA ARG A 78 30.69 -21.78 -8.82
C ARG A 78 31.65 -22.94 -8.57
N LYS A 79 31.20 -23.99 -7.88
CA LYS A 79 31.99 -25.21 -7.60
C LYS A 79 31.88 -26.25 -8.72
N GLN A 80 30.98 -26.04 -9.69
CA GLN A 80 30.76 -26.93 -10.82
C GLN A 80 31.71 -26.63 -11.99
N THR A 81 31.69 -27.48 -13.01
CA THR A 81 32.51 -27.30 -14.23
C THR A 81 32.16 -26.00 -14.97
N SER A 82 33.11 -25.47 -15.74
CA SER A 82 32.91 -24.25 -16.54
C SER A 82 31.71 -24.37 -17.50
N ASP A 83 31.45 -25.56 -18.05
CA ASP A 83 30.29 -25.80 -18.92
C ASP A 83 28.96 -25.62 -18.17
N ILE A 84 28.87 -26.12 -16.94
CA ILE A 84 27.67 -25.96 -16.09
C ILE A 84 27.49 -24.49 -15.70
N GLN A 85 28.56 -23.80 -15.31
CA GLN A 85 28.51 -22.38 -14.98
C GLN A 85 28.01 -21.55 -16.17
N TYR A 86 28.50 -21.85 -17.37
CA TYR A 86 28.07 -21.20 -18.60
C TYR A 86 26.61 -21.51 -18.96
N ALA A 87 26.20 -22.78 -18.81
CA ALA A 87 24.81 -23.18 -19.02
C ALA A 87 23.86 -22.48 -18.05
N PHE A 88 24.23 -22.35 -16.78
CA PHE A 88 23.43 -21.66 -15.77
C PHE A 88 23.27 -20.17 -16.09
N ALA A 89 24.36 -19.51 -16.50
CA ALA A 89 24.33 -18.12 -16.92
C ALA A 89 23.38 -17.89 -18.11
N ARG A 90 23.36 -18.84 -19.07
CA ARG A 90 22.45 -18.80 -20.22
C ARG A 90 20.99 -19.06 -19.86
N GLU A 91 20.71 -19.89 -18.85
CA GLU A 91 19.34 -20.19 -18.40
C GLU A 91 18.64 -18.93 -17.85
N ASN A 92 19.40 -17.99 -17.29
CA ASN A 92 18.91 -16.71 -16.76
C ASN A 92 17.70 -16.88 -15.82
N LEU A 93 17.85 -17.82 -14.88
CA LEU A 93 16.79 -18.29 -13.97
C LEU A 93 16.08 -17.15 -13.25
N ARG A 94 16.86 -16.18 -12.74
CA ARG A 94 16.35 -14.99 -12.06
C ARG A 94 15.33 -14.24 -12.91
N GLU A 95 15.69 -13.95 -14.16
CA GLU A 95 14.86 -13.16 -15.06
C GLU A 95 13.63 -13.93 -15.54
N LYS A 96 13.79 -15.25 -15.76
CA LYS A 96 12.68 -16.15 -16.10
C LYS A 96 11.61 -16.15 -15.03
N VAL A 97 12.00 -16.30 -13.75
CA VAL A 97 11.07 -16.30 -12.62
C VAL A 97 10.50 -14.91 -12.36
N LYS A 98 11.32 -13.85 -12.48
CA LYS A 98 10.85 -12.46 -12.37
C LYS A 98 9.74 -12.15 -13.38
N ASN A 99 9.98 -12.48 -14.66
CA ASN A 99 9.00 -12.23 -15.72
C ASN A 99 7.71 -13.02 -15.50
N TRP A 100 7.82 -14.28 -15.04
CA TRP A 100 6.65 -15.07 -14.63
C TRP A 100 5.88 -14.39 -13.48
N ALA A 101 6.57 -13.92 -12.44
CA ALA A 101 5.94 -13.30 -11.28
C ALA A 101 5.28 -11.95 -11.60
N LEU A 102 5.64 -11.31 -12.72
CA LEU A 102 5.09 -10.03 -13.17
C LEU A 102 4.00 -10.18 -14.25
N THR A 103 3.65 -11.39 -14.68
CA THR A 103 2.51 -11.57 -15.60
C THR A 103 1.20 -11.21 -14.92
N LYS A 104 0.18 -10.88 -15.71
CA LYS A 104 -1.14 -10.41 -15.21
C LYS A 104 -1.77 -11.39 -14.22
N GLU A 105 -1.56 -12.68 -14.41
CA GLU A 105 -2.16 -13.77 -13.62
C GLU A 105 -1.40 -14.02 -12.31
N ASN A 106 -0.09 -13.78 -12.29
CA ASN A 106 0.77 -14.14 -11.16
C ASN A 106 1.22 -12.93 -10.34
N ARG A 107 1.14 -11.72 -10.88
CA ARG A 107 1.49 -10.47 -10.20
C ARG A 107 0.66 -10.27 -8.94
N TYR A 108 1.31 -9.81 -7.87
CA TYR A 108 0.59 -9.28 -6.71
C TYR A 108 -0.22 -8.05 -7.10
N ASN A 109 -1.54 -8.11 -6.90
CA ASN A 109 -2.43 -7.01 -7.18
C ASN A 109 -3.24 -6.67 -5.91
N PRO A 110 -2.85 -5.63 -5.15
CA PRO A 110 -3.51 -5.29 -3.90
C PRO A 110 -4.95 -4.83 -4.14
N ASP A 111 -5.85 -5.25 -3.26
CA ASP A 111 -7.22 -4.77 -3.23
C ASP A 111 -7.27 -3.27 -2.95
N ILE A 112 -8.33 -2.59 -3.42
CA ILE A 112 -8.55 -1.18 -3.08
C ILE A 112 -8.87 -1.04 -1.58
N LEU A 113 -8.21 -0.10 -0.91
CA LEU A 113 -8.52 0.25 0.47
C LEU A 113 -9.93 0.87 0.54
N ARG A 114 -10.84 0.15 1.17
CA ARG A 114 -12.20 0.64 1.47
C ARG A 114 -12.20 1.26 2.84
N LEU A 115 -12.28 2.59 2.87
CA LEU A 115 -12.50 3.33 4.12
C LEU A 115 -13.97 3.21 4.51
N LYS A 116 -14.27 3.01 5.80
CA LYS A 116 -15.65 3.16 6.25
C LYS A 116 -16.06 4.61 6.04
N GLU A 117 -17.04 4.80 5.17
CA GLU A 117 -17.76 6.04 5.08
C GLU A 117 -18.64 6.12 6.33
N GLU A 118 -18.22 6.91 7.33
CA GLU A 118 -19.28 7.63 8.05
C GLU A 118 -19.92 8.55 7.00
N GLU A 119 -21.14 8.22 6.60
CA GLU A 119 -22.09 9.08 5.91
C GLU A 119 -22.16 10.44 6.62
N THR A 120 -21.19 11.33 6.42
CA THR A 120 -21.17 12.68 7.01
C THR A 120 -20.01 13.54 6.48
N PHE A 121 -19.35 13.13 5.38
CA PHE A 121 -18.50 14.06 4.62
C PHE A 121 -19.29 14.91 3.61
N VAL A 122 -20.53 14.52 3.34
CA VAL A 122 -21.45 15.19 2.43
C VAL A 122 -22.63 15.68 3.27
N GLU A 123 -22.92 16.99 3.20
CA GLU A 123 -24.22 17.59 3.56
C GLU A 123 -24.67 17.69 5.03
N LYS A 124 -23.81 18.14 5.96
CA LYS A 124 -24.36 18.84 7.15
C LYS A 124 -23.85 20.26 7.19
N THR A 125 -24.55 21.11 6.46
CA THR A 125 -24.73 22.53 6.77
C THR A 125 -24.87 22.68 8.28
N ILE A 126 -23.88 23.32 8.91
CA ILE A 126 -23.91 23.59 10.34
C ILE A 126 -24.67 24.90 10.50
N THR A 127 -25.84 24.86 11.13
CA THR A 127 -26.58 26.08 11.47
C THR A 127 -25.84 26.85 12.55
N VAL A 128 -25.35 28.05 12.21
CA VAL A 128 -24.53 28.89 13.09
C VAL A 128 -25.33 29.98 13.80
N ALA A 129 -26.52 30.27 13.27
CA ALA A 129 -27.55 31.16 13.81
C ALA A 129 -28.91 30.80 13.16
N PRO A 130 -30.05 31.27 13.68
CA PRO A 130 -31.33 31.15 12.96
C PRO A 130 -31.17 31.69 11.53
N GLY A 131 -31.36 30.81 10.54
CA GLY A 131 -31.28 31.16 9.13
C GLY A 131 -29.89 31.19 8.49
N VAL A 132 -28.80 30.79 9.17
CA VAL A 132 -27.44 30.75 8.58
C VAL A 132 -26.83 29.37 8.74
N ALA A 133 -26.45 28.75 7.63
CA ALA A 133 -25.81 27.45 7.61
C ALA A 133 -24.47 27.48 6.87
N VAL A 134 -23.44 26.85 7.46
CA VAL A 134 -22.07 26.84 6.91
C VAL A 134 -21.69 25.42 6.53
N SER A 135 -21.17 25.23 5.31
CA SER A 135 -20.67 23.92 4.91
C SER A 135 -19.35 23.60 5.62
N ALA A 136 -19.25 22.40 6.20
CA ALA A 136 -18.06 21.95 6.92
C ALA A 136 -16.81 21.76 6.03
N GLY A 137 -16.93 22.00 4.71
CA GLY A 137 -15.86 21.95 3.70
C GLY A 137 -15.22 23.31 3.37
N GLY A 138 -15.58 24.39 4.08
CA GLY A 138 -14.71 25.57 4.19
C GLY A 138 -14.89 26.71 3.18
N LEU A 139 -15.91 26.77 2.31
CA LEU A 139 -16.02 27.88 1.35
C LEU A 139 -17.42 28.50 1.13
N ILE A 140 -18.50 28.02 1.75
CA ILE A 140 -19.85 28.57 1.45
C ILE A 140 -20.69 28.72 2.73
N ALA A 141 -21.08 29.96 3.02
CA ALA A 141 -22.16 30.28 3.95
C ALA A 141 -23.46 30.42 3.15
N VAL A 142 -24.50 29.68 3.54
CA VAL A 142 -25.84 29.74 2.95
C VAL A 142 -26.74 30.41 3.98
N ALA A 143 -27.24 31.60 3.65
CA ALA A 143 -28.30 32.26 4.41
C ALA A 143 -29.65 31.82 3.83
N SER A 144 -30.50 31.18 4.62
CA SER A 144 -31.89 30.92 4.23
C SER A 144 -32.69 32.21 4.41
N VAL A 145 -32.99 32.88 3.29
CA VAL A 145 -33.99 33.95 3.23
C VAL A 145 -35.32 33.30 2.82
N PRO A 146 -36.48 33.69 3.39
CA PRO A 146 -37.75 33.00 3.12
C PRO A 146 -38.11 33.02 1.63
N GLU A 147 -38.34 31.82 1.10
CA GLU A 147 -39.09 31.46 -0.11
C GLU A 147 -39.21 32.53 -1.20
N THR A 148 -38.14 32.70 -1.99
CA THR A 148 -38.10 33.04 -3.43
C THR A 148 -36.69 33.57 -3.73
N LEU A 149 -36.12 33.22 -4.89
CA LEU A 149 -34.84 33.70 -5.43
C LEU A 149 -33.57 32.88 -5.06
N ILE A 150 -33.15 32.09 -6.06
CA ILE A 150 -31.77 31.83 -6.52
C ILE A 150 -30.67 31.93 -5.44
N LEU A 151 -30.08 30.77 -5.08
CA LEU A 151 -28.83 30.65 -4.32
C LEU A 151 -27.75 31.57 -4.91
N LYS A 152 -27.49 32.72 -4.27
CA LYS A 152 -26.26 33.47 -4.49
C LYS A 152 -25.24 33.03 -3.44
N ALA A 153 -24.20 32.33 -3.88
CA ALA A 153 -23.01 32.10 -3.08
C ALA A 153 -22.36 33.46 -2.78
N ILE A 154 -22.35 33.87 -1.51
CA ILE A 154 -21.67 35.10 -1.07
C ILE A 154 -20.35 34.69 -0.40
N PRO A 155 -19.20 35.26 -0.80
CA PRO A 155 -17.96 35.13 -0.04
C PRO A 155 -18.14 35.83 1.31
N ALA A 156 -18.26 35.06 2.40
CA ALA A 156 -18.49 35.64 3.72
C ALA A 156 -17.16 36.04 4.37
N VAL A 157 -16.93 37.36 4.47
CA VAL A 157 -15.94 37.93 5.39
C VAL A 157 -16.52 37.85 6.80
N SER A 158 -15.82 37.12 7.66
CA SER A 158 -16.22 36.73 9.00
C SER A 158 -16.27 37.89 10.00
N THR A 159 -17.46 38.22 10.49
CA THR A 159 -17.65 39.01 11.73
C THR A 159 -18.63 38.27 12.62
N LEU A 160 -18.18 37.88 13.83
CA LEU A 160 -18.92 37.45 15.05
C LEU A 160 -18.17 36.28 15.70
N ALA A 161 -18.21 36.14 17.02
CA ALA A 161 -17.37 35.24 17.83
C ALA A 161 -17.76 33.73 17.83
N GLY A 162 -18.73 33.31 17.01
CA GLY A 162 -19.11 31.90 16.79
C GLY A 162 -18.15 30.98 15.98
N PRO A 163 -17.29 31.47 15.07
CA PRO A 163 -16.40 30.66 14.24
C PRO A 163 -15.46 29.78 15.04
N ILE A 164 -14.93 30.27 16.17
CA ILE A 164 -13.92 29.53 16.96
C ILE A 164 -14.47 28.18 17.46
N TYR A 165 -15.72 28.16 17.97
CA TYR A 165 -16.36 26.94 18.45
C TYR A 165 -16.63 25.95 17.30
N ILE A 166 -17.08 26.45 16.16
CA ILE A 166 -17.37 25.65 14.96
C ILE A 166 -16.09 25.08 14.35
N PHE A 167 -15.06 25.91 14.19
CA PHE A 167 -13.73 25.48 13.75
C PHE A 167 -13.13 24.42 14.70
N LYS A 168 -13.28 24.59 16.01
CA LYS A 168 -12.85 23.59 17.00
C LYS A 168 -13.59 22.25 16.82
N LYS A 169 -14.91 22.29 16.62
CA LYS A 169 -15.75 21.09 16.42
C LYS A 169 -15.43 20.38 15.10
N ILE A 170 -15.20 21.11 14.02
CA ILE A 170 -14.77 20.56 12.73
C ILE A 170 -13.38 19.94 12.84
N LYS A 171 -12.42 20.64 13.48
CA LYS A 171 -11.07 20.12 13.69
C LYS A 171 -11.07 18.83 14.53
N GLU A 172 -11.91 18.76 15.56
CA GLU A 172 -12.06 17.57 16.39
C GLU A 172 -12.68 16.40 15.60
N LYS A 173 -13.72 16.66 14.79
CA LYS A 173 -14.32 15.65 13.90
C LYS A 173 -13.30 15.11 12.90
N ASN A 174 -12.55 15.98 12.24
CA ASN A 174 -11.51 15.58 11.28
C ASN A 174 -10.43 14.74 11.96
N ARG A 175 -10.01 15.12 13.18
CA ARG A 175 -9.06 14.32 13.97
C ARG A 175 -9.60 12.93 14.29
N ARG A 176 -10.86 12.81 14.71
CA ARG A 176 -11.52 11.52 14.97
C ARG A 176 -11.55 10.65 13.72
N LEU A 177 -11.91 11.23 12.56
CA LEU A 177 -11.96 10.49 11.30
C LEU A 177 -10.56 10.02 10.85
N LYS A 178 -9.54 10.89 10.94
CA LYS A 178 -8.15 10.50 10.66
C LYS A 178 -7.70 9.32 11.53
N ASN A 179 -8.08 9.27 12.81
CA ASN A 179 -7.79 8.14 13.69
C ASN A 179 -8.49 6.84 13.25
N ILE A 180 -9.72 6.93 12.72
CA ILE A 180 -10.43 5.79 12.15
C ILE A 180 -9.68 5.30 10.90
N TRP A 181 -9.35 6.21 9.97
CA TRP A 181 -8.59 5.88 8.76
C TRP A 181 -7.23 5.26 9.08
N LYS A 182 -6.52 5.74 10.11
CA LYS A 182 -5.26 5.11 10.57
C LYS A 182 -5.45 3.65 11.00
N LYS A 183 -6.55 3.32 11.70
CA LYS A 183 -6.86 1.93 12.07
C LYS A 183 -7.17 1.08 10.86
N GLU A 184 -7.91 1.62 9.90
CA GLU A 184 -8.26 0.93 8.66
C GLU A 184 -7.03 0.67 7.79
N ILE A 185 -6.13 1.65 7.68
CA ILE A 185 -4.84 1.49 7.01
C ILE A 185 -4.02 0.40 7.68
N ASN A 186 -3.92 0.37 9.02
CA ASN A 186 -3.20 -0.70 9.71
C ASN A 186 -3.78 -2.08 9.38
N ASN A 187 -5.10 -2.24 9.47
CA ASN A 187 -5.75 -3.51 9.16
C ASN A 187 -5.53 -3.93 7.70
N TYR A 188 -5.57 -2.96 6.79
CA TYR A 188 -5.30 -3.18 5.38
C TYR A 188 -3.85 -3.61 5.13
N LEU A 189 -2.87 -2.92 5.71
CA LEU A 189 -1.46 -3.28 5.59
C LEU A 189 -1.16 -4.66 6.18
N GLU A 190 -1.77 -5.03 7.32
CA GLU A 190 -1.65 -6.37 7.89
C GLU A 190 -2.23 -7.47 6.97
N LYS A 191 -3.35 -7.18 6.28
CA LYS A 191 -3.90 -8.09 5.28
C LYS A 191 -2.96 -8.21 4.07
N SER A 192 -2.53 -7.08 3.52
CA SER A 192 -1.63 -7.02 2.37
C SER A 192 -0.29 -7.70 2.67
N LYS A 193 0.25 -7.55 3.87
CA LYS A 193 1.45 -8.25 4.35
C LYS A 193 1.30 -9.77 4.20
N LYS A 194 0.17 -10.33 4.65
CA LYS A 194 -0.10 -11.78 4.53
C LYS A 194 -0.21 -12.21 3.08
N GLU A 195 -0.89 -11.43 2.25
CA GLU A 195 -1.03 -11.72 0.81
C GLU A 195 0.32 -11.69 0.08
N ILE A 196 1.15 -10.68 0.35
CA ILE A 196 2.51 -10.58 -0.20
C ILE A 196 3.35 -11.76 0.25
N LYS A 197 3.27 -12.16 1.54
CA LYS A 197 4.00 -13.35 2.06
C LYS A 197 3.61 -14.62 1.30
N VAL A 198 2.32 -14.83 1.05
CA VAL A 198 1.82 -15.97 0.26
C VAL A 198 2.31 -15.90 -1.18
N TRP A 199 2.28 -14.72 -1.79
CA TRP A 199 2.78 -14.52 -3.15
C TRP A 199 4.28 -14.78 -3.27
N LEU A 200 5.10 -14.27 -2.35
CA LEU A 200 6.55 -14.52 -2.32
C LEU A 200 6.89 -16.00 -2.12
N LYS A 201 6.11 -16.74 -1.32
CA LYS A 201 6.26 -18.21 -1.21
C LYS A 201 6.07 -18.91 -2.56
N LYS A 202 5.05 -18.51 -3.35
CA LYS A 202 4.86 -19.05 -4.71
C LYS A 202 6.03 -18.72 -5.64
N VAL A 203 6.66 -17.57 -5.47
CA VAL A 203 7.87 -17.20 -6.22
C VAL A 203 9.03 -18.13 -5.86
N ILE A 204 9.23 -18.43 -4.57
CA ILE A 204 10.23 -19.39 -4.10
C ILE A 204 9.97 -20.77 -4.72
N GLU A 205 8.74 -21.28 -4.62
CA GLU A 205 8.35 -22.58 -5.19
C GLU A 205 8.59 -22.65 -6.70
N LYS A 206 8.25 -21.57 -7.42
CA LYS A 206 8.50 -21.48 -8.87
C LYS A 206 10.00 -21.49 -9.17
N PHE A 207 10.79 -20.76 -8.40
CA PHE A 207 12.24 -20.73 -8.54
C PHE A 207 12.86 -22.10 -8.30
N GLU A 208 12.46 -22.79 -7.23
CA GLU A 208 12.94 -24.14 -6.91
C GLU A 208 12.61 -25.15 -8.00
N LYS A 209 11.41 -25.05 -8.57
CA LYS A 209 11.01 -25.89 -9.70
C LYS A 209 11.91 -25.69 -10.91
N GLU A 210 12.11 -24.44 -11.32
CA GLU A 210 12.95 -24.08 -12.47
C GLU A 210 14.43 -24.47 -12.22
N LEU A 211 14.92 -24.32 -10.99
CA LEU A 211 16.24 -24.78 -10.58
C LEU A 211 16.37 -26.31 -10.66
N GLY A 212 15.36 -27.03 -10.19
CA GLY A 212 15.32 -28.49 -10.25
C GLY A 212 15.34 -29.01 -11.69
N GLU A 213 14.57 -28.39 -12.58
CA GLU A 213 14.59 -28.67 -14.02
C GLU A 213 15.99 -28.43 -14.62
N PHE A 214 16.65 -27.34 -14.23
CA PHE A 214 18.03 -27.06 -14.65
C PHE A 214 19.02 -28.14 -14.16
N TYR A 215 18.95 -28.56 -12.89
CA TYR A 215 19.83 -29.61 -12.35
C TYR A 215 19.62 -30.95 -13.04
N GLN A 216 18.37 -31.35 -13.29
CA GLN A 216 18.06 -32.59 -14.00
C GLN A 216 18.61 -32.59 -15.43
N LYS A 217 18.42 -31.47 -16.16
CA LYS A 217 18.90 -31.31 -17.53
C LYS A 217 20.42 -31.43 -17.64
N ASN A 218 21.14 -30.94 -16.63
CA ASN A 218 22.61 -30.92 -16.60
C ASN A 218 23.22 -32.06 -15.77
N LYS A 219 22.41 -33.02 -15.29
CA LYS A 219 22.84 -34.16 -14.46
C LYS A 219 23.67 -33.74 -13.24
N ILE A 220 23.30 -32.63 -12.63
CA ILE A 220 23.91 -32.14 -11.39
C ILE A 220 23.24 -32.90 -10.25
N GLU A 221 24.02 -33.62 -9.44
CA GLU A 221 23.49 -34.23 -8.21
C GLU A 221 23.02 -33.12 -7.27
N ALA A 222 21.76 -33.25 -6.84
CA ALA A 222 20.98 -32.21 -6.19
C ALA A 222 21.35 -32.00 -4.72
#